data_AF-A0A5D0XRW8-F1
#
_entry.id   AF-A0A5D0XRW8-F1
#
_cell.length_a   1.000
_cell.length_b   1.000
_cell.length_c   1.000
_cell.angle_alpha   90.00
_cell.angle_beta   90.00
_cell.angle_gamma   90.00
#
_symmetry.space_group_name_H-M   'P 1'
#
loop_
_entity.id
_entity.type
_entity.pdbx_description
1 polymer ?
#
loop_
_entity_poly.entity_id
_entity_poly.type
_entity_poly.pdbx_seq_one_letter_code
_entity_poly.pdbx_strand_id
1 'polypeptide(L)'
;MTDRYVDLVNTPLAARLAKALGLPRPSVLRRYTPGEALATKPVLVAGSGAGADALAEVILGWDVEVRRHVLPGEKLSAAVVVLDAADSPADLSAPLLELGQAVKLLVPGGRVVGISRAAEDTSDPARAAARQGIDGALRSVAHELRGGATANGIVLRGQTTTTDPSTIGALRFFLSGKSAYVDGQLIEVQAVPEDSVSDVAAATAAEGEGVPDRPLDGRTAVVTGAARGIGAKIAEILARDGAHVIAVDVPAAGEQLAQVANRVGGTALQLDITAPDAGTRILEHVGQRHGTLDIVVHNAGITRDKLLANMDAARWDSVIAVNISSQLVMNEQLLASPVFSPTGRIISLASTSGIAGNRGQSNYAASKAGVMGMVRAQAAAFHGGARTINAVAPGFIETDMTAKIPPLTRQVARRLSSLQQGGLPVDVAETIAFLASDAAAGVNGQVVRVCGQNLVGA
;
A
#
# COMPACT_ATOMS: atom_id res chain seq x y z
N MET A 1 16.05 4.97 11.09
CA MET A 1 16.61 6.30 11.39
C MET A 1 15.98 7.30 10.45
N THR A 2 15.41 8.38 10.96
CA THR A 2 14.84 9.48 10.17
C THR A 2 15.91 10.14 9.31
N ASP A 3 15.51 10.71 8.16
CA ASP A 3 16.41 11.47 7.32
C ASP A 3 16.76 12.81 7.97
N ARG A 4 17.78 12.80 8.84
CA ARG A 4 18.27 13.99 9.57
C ARG A 4 18.57 15.17 8.64
N TYR A 5 18.87 14.92 7.37
CA TYR A 5 19.03 15.99 6.39
C TYR A 5 17.70 16.71 6.13
N VAL A 6 16.60 15.98 5.91
CA VAL A 6 15.26 16.56 5.65
C VAL A 6 14.80 17.39 6.83
N ASP A 7 14.97 16.87 8.04
CA ASP A 7 14.60 17.58 9.26
C ASP A 7 15.43 18.87 9.39
N LEU A 8 16.74 18.80 9.14
CA LEU A 8 17.64 19.95 9.21
C LEU A 8 17.31 21.01 8.15
N VAL A 9 17.21 20.65 6.87
CA VAL A 9 17.03 21.61 5.77
C VAL A 9 15.64 22.25 5.72
N ASN A 10 14.69 21.73 6.49
CA ASN A 10 13.36 22.32 6.64
C ASN A 10 13.20 23.20 7.88
N THR A 11 14.25 23.39 8.69
CA THR A 11 14.26 24.45 9.73
C THR A 11 14.39 25.85 9.10
N PRO A 12 13.86 26.93 9.72
CA PRO A 12 13.78 28.25 9.07
C PRO A 12 15.12 28.82 8.58
N LEU A 13 16.20 28.65 9.36
CA LEU A 13 17.54 29.16 9.00
C LEU A 13 18.20 28.31 7.91
N ALA A 14 18.19 26.99 8.07
CA ALA A 14 18.76 26.07 7.09
C ALA A 14 17.97 26.05 5.78
N ALA A 15 16.66 26.31 5.82
CA ALA A 15 15.81 26.46 4.64
C ALA A 15 16.23 27.64 3.75
N ARG A 16 16.60 28.77 4.38
CA ARG A 16 17.12 29.95 3.67
C ARG A 16 18.49 29.67 3.05
N LEU A 17 19.38 29.03 3.80
CA LEU A 17 20.71 28.62 3.32
C LEU A 17 20.62 27.59 2.19
N ALA A 18 19.81 26.54 2.35
CA ALA A 18 19.59 25.53 1.32
C ALA A 18 19.03 26.14 0.03
N LYS A 19 18.09 27.09 0.14
CA LYS A 19 17.57 27.83 -1.02
C LYS A 19 18.68 28.65 -1.70
N ALA A 20 19.51 29.36 -0.93
CA ALA A 20 20.61 30.16 -1.47
C ALA A 20 21.69 29.30 -2.15
N LEU A 21 21.89 28.07 -1.66
CA LEU A 21 22.89 27.12 -2.17
C LEU A 21 22.33 26.15 -3.23
N GLY A 22 21.05 26.27 -3.61
CA GLY A 22 20.40 25.35 -4.57
C GLY A 22 20.29 23.91 -4.06
N LEU A 23 20.33 23.68 -2.75
CA LEU A 23 20.28 22.34 -2.17
C LEU A 23 18.86 21.75 -2.22
N PRO A 24 18.72 20.43 -2.47
CA PRO A 24 17.42 19.76 -2.49
C PRO A 24 16.69 19.90 -1.15
N ARG A 25 15.40 20.26 -1.20
CA ARG A 25 14.53 20.40 -0.02
C ARG A 25 13.29 19.52 -0.17
N PRO A 26 13.41 18.21 0.09
CA PRO A 26 12.24 17.33 0.05
C PRO A 26 11.27 17.75 1.15
N SER A 27 9.98 17.54 0.90
CA SER A 27 8.93 17.89 1.85
C SER A 27 8.87 16.89 3.00
N VAL A 28 8.53 17.35 4.21
CA VAL A 28 8.17 16.43 5.29
C VAL A 28 6.81 15.84 4.94
N LEU A 29 6.74 14.52 4.77
CA LEU A 29 5.51 13.85 4.36
C LEU A 29 4.52 13.77 5.54
N ARG A 30 3.27 14.15 5.29
CA ARG A 30 2.14 13.93 6.21
C ARG A 30 1.91 12.42 6.36
N ARG A 31 2.23 11.89 7.54
CA ARG A 31 1.99 10.50 7.95
C ARG A 31 0.89 10.43 8.99
N TYR A 32 0.25 9.27 9.07
CA TYR A 32 -0.87 9.05 9.97
C TYR A 32 -0.52 9.28 11.44
N THR A 33 -1.40 10.00 12.13
CA THR A 33 -1.41 10.17 13.57
C THR A 33 -2.83 9.81 14.05
N PRO A 34 -2.99 9.01 15.12
CA PRO A 34 -4.32 8.70 15.65
C PRO A 34 -5.15 9.97 15.92
N GLY A 35 -6.42 9.94 15.53
CA GLY A 35 -7.32 11.09 15.62
C GLY A 35 -7.06 12.22 14.60
N GLU A 36 -6.20 12.03 13.59
CA GLU A 36 -6.05 13.04 12.53
C GLU A 36 -7.33 13.15 11.68
N ALA A 37 -7.77 14.39 11.41
CA ALA A 37 -8.82 14.65 10.44
C ALA A 37 -8.35 14.28 9.03
N LEU A 38 -9.24 13.71 8.22
CA LEU A 38 -8.91 13.28 6.85
C LEU A 38 -8.46 14.48 5.99
N ALA A 39 -9.17 15.59 6.11
CA ALA A 39 -8.95 16.84 5.39
C ALA A 39 -9.17 18.05 6.30
N THR A 40 -8.27 19.03 6.26
CA THR A 40 -8.35 20.29 7.08
C THR A 40 -8.78 21.51 6.25
N LYS A 41 -9.04 21.26 4.98
CA LYS A 41 -9.44 22.17 3.90
C LYS A 41 -10.37 21.42 2.98
N PRO A 42 -11.19 22.11 2.16
CA PRO A 42 -12.13 21.44 1.29
C PRO A 42 -11.50 20.38 0.38
N VAL A 43 -12.29 19.38 0.05
CA VAL A 43 -12.00 18.37 -0.96
C VAL A 43 -12.78 18.73 -2.22
N LEU A 44 -12.06 18.91 -3.33
CA LEU A 44 -12.69 19.00 -4.63
C LEU A 44 -13.09 17.59 -5.07
N VAL A 45 -14.33 17.41 -5.48
CA VAL A 45 -14.78 16.26 -6.27
C VAL A 45 -15.10 16.81 -7.64
N ALA A 46 -14.24 16.53 -8.62
CA ALA A 46 -14.41 16.92 -10.02
C ALA A 46 -14.97 15.74 -10.84
N GLY A 47 -15.59 16.06 -11.97
CA GLY A 47 -16.26 15.08 -12.84
C GLY A 47 -17.78 15.21 -12.79
N SER A 48 -18.40 14.85 -13.91
CA SER A 48 -19.85 14.91 -14.13
C SER A 48 -20.50 13.53 -14.01
N GLY A 49 -21.77 13.50 -13.58
CA GLY A 49 -22.60 12.30 -13.59
C GLY A 49 -22.79 11.67 -12.21
N ALA A 50 -23.65 10.66 -12.17
CA ALA A 50 -24.17 10.08 -10.93
C ALA A 50 -23.08 9.54 -10.00
N GLY A 51 -21.99 8.95 -10.53
CA GLY A 51 -20.90 8.44 -9.72
C GLY A 51 -20.15 9.54 -8.96
N ALA A 52 -19.99 10.71 -9.59
CA ALA A 52 -19.33 11.87 -8.99
C ALA A 52 -20.23 12.57 -7.95
N ASP A 53 -21.53 12.68 -8.24
CA ASP A 53 -22.51 13.27 -7.34
C ASP A 53 -22.70 12.40 -6.09
N ALA A 54 -22.87 11.08 -6.26
CA ALA A 54 -22.99 10.15 -5.15
C ALA A 54 -21.75 10.16 -4.25
N LEU A 55 -20.55 10.23 -4.84
CA LEU A 55 -19.32 10.29 -4.07
C LEU A 55 -19.17 11.61 -3.31
N ALA A 56 -19.60 12.73 -3.89
CA ALA A 56 -19.59 14.02 -3.22
C ALA A 56 -20.47 14.00 -1.96
N GLU A 57 -21.66 13.41 -2.03
CA GLU A 57 -22.54 13.23 -0.86
C GLU A 57 -21.90 12.34 0.21
N VAL A 58 -21.23 11.24 -0.20
CA VAL A 58 -20.51 10.38 0.75
C VAL A 58 -19.39 11.13 1.47
N ILE A 59 -18.57 11.88 0.73
CA ILE A 59 -17.46 12.67 1.33
C ILE A 59 -18.01 13.78 2.23
N LEU A 60 -19.12 14.42 1.84
CA LEU A 60 -19.79 15.42 2.69
C LEU A 60 -20.24 14.81 4.03
N GLY A 61 -20.71 13.57 4.02
CA GLY A 61 -21.06 12.80 5.23
C GLY A 61 -19.88 12.47 6.14
N TRP A 62 -18.64 12.72 5.72
CA TRP A 62 -17.44 12.58 6.56
C TRP A 62 -17.10 13.87 7.32
N ASP A 63 -18.02 14.84 7.37
CA ASP A 63 -17.80 16.16 7.96
C ASP A 63 -16.60 16.89 7.32
N VAL A 64 -16.46 16.69 6.01
CA VAL A 64 -15.45 17.34 5.17
C VAL A 64 -16.17 18.31 4.23
N GLU A 65 -15.69 19.54 4.15
CA GLU A 65 -16.19 20.48 3.15
C GLU A 65 -15.93 19.97 1.73
N VAL A 66 -16.98 19.86 0.92
CA VAL A 66 -16.88 19.43 -0.49
C VAL A 66 -17.04 20.62 -1.42
N ARG A 67 -16.27 20.62 -2.52
CA ARG A 67 -16.47 21.49 -3.68
C ARG A 67 -16.71 20.63 -4.90
N ARG A 68 -17.65 21.02 -5.77
CA ARG A 68 -17.85 20.40 -7.08
C ARG A 68 -17.07 21.12 -8.19
N HIS A 69 -16.58 22.32 -7.90
CA HIS A 69 -15.78 23.13 -8.82
C HIS A 69 -14.63 23.83 -8.11
N VAL A 70 -13.56 24.11 -8.86
CA VAL A 70 -12.42 24.88 -8.34
C VAL A 70 -12.84 26.33 -8.07
N LEU A 71 -12.64 26.80 -6.84
CA LEU A 71 -12.78 28.21 -6.47
C LEU A 71 -11.42 28.90 -6.47
N PRO A 72 -11.26 30.05 -7.16
CA PRO A 72 -9.99 30.77 -7.22
C PRO A 72 -9.44 31.13 -5.84
N GLY A 73 -8.21 30.70 -5.55
CA GLY A 73 -7.49 31.06 -4.32
C GLY A 73 -7.83 30.23 -3.08
N GLU A 74 -8.88 29.41 -3.14
CA GLU A 74 -9.23 28.51 -2.03
C GLU A 74 -8.25 27.34 -1.97
N LYS A 75 -7.71 27.03 -0.79
CA LYS A 75 -6.79 25.90 -0.60
C LYS A 75 -7.57 24.61 -0.45
N LEU A 76 -7.02 23.54 -1.02
CA LEU A 76 -7.65 22.21 -1.02
C LEU A 76 -6.79 21.19 -0.27
N SER A 77 -7.42 20.30 0.50
CA SER A 77 -6.72 19.13 1.06
C SER A 77 -6.51 18.07 -0.01
N ALA A 78 -7.52 17.92 -0.88
CA ALA A 78 -7.49 16.91 -1.93
C ALA A 78 -8.32 17.31 -3.14
N ALA A 79 -8.03 16.65 -4.26
CA ALA A 79 -8.84 16.64 -5.47
C ALA A 79 -9.13 15.19 -5.87
N VAL A 80 -10.40 14.81 -5.83
CA VAL A 80 -10.91 13.54 -6.33
C VAL A 80 -11.49 13.79 -7.72
N VAL A 81 -11.05 13.04 -8.72
CA VAL A 81 -11.50 13.21 -10.12
C VAL A 81 -12.18 11.95 -10.58
N VAL A 82 -13.49 12.04 -10.79
CA VAL A 82 -14.33 10.91 -11.17
C VAL A 82 -14.50 10.88 -12.69
N LEU A 83 -14.01 9.81 -13.29
CA LEU A 83 -13.90 9.55 -14.73
C LEU A 83 -14.49 8.17 -15.08
N ASP A 84 -15.39 7.65 -14.24
CA ASP A 84 -16.00 6.33 -14.41
C ASP A 84 -16.95 6.24 -15.61
N ALA A 85 -17.48 7.39 -16.05
CA ALA A 85 -18.31 7.54 -17.24
C ALA A 85 -17.54 7.87 -18.54
N ALA A 86 -16.19 7.87 -18.52
CA ALA A 86 -15.40 8.17 -19.71
C ALA A 86 -15.52 7.06 -20.76
N ASP A 87 -16.13 7.40 -21.91
CA ASP A 87 -16.41 6.48 -23.02
C ASP A 87 -15.60 6.81 -24.28
N SER A 88 -15.02 8.01 -24.35
CA SER A 88 -14.15 8.45 -25.43
C SER A 88 -12.98 9.29 -24.89
N PRO A 89 -11.84 9.36 -25.60
CA PRO A 89 -10.71 10.20 -25.16
C PRO A 89 -11.05 11.69 -24.98
N ALA A 90 -12.09 12.18 -25.66
CA ALA A 90 -12.54 13.58 -25.52
C ALA A 90 -13.11 13.88 -24.12
N ASP A 91 -13.70 12.87 -23.47
CA ASP A 91 -14.34 13.00 -22.15
C ASP A 91 -13.32 13.29 -21.04
N LEU A 92 -12.03 13.04 -21.30
CA LEU A 92 -10.95 13.31 -20.34
C LEU A 92 -10.66 14.80 -20.17
N SER A 93 -10.97 15.62 -21.18
CA SER A 93 -10.48 17.01 -21.24
C SER A 93 -10.98 17.86 -20.09
N ALA A 94 -12.31 17.93 -19.88
CA ALA A 94 -12.87 18.83 -18.87
C ALA A 94 -12.44 18.47 -17.43
N PRO A 95 -12.56 17.21 -16.96
CA PRO A 95 -12.15 16.86 -15.60
C PRO A 95 -10.65 17.00 -15.35
N LEU A 96 -9.79 16.68 -16.33
CA LEU A 96 -8.34 16.81 -16.18
C LEU A 96 -7.87 18.27 -16.19
N LEU A 97 -8.51 19.14 -16.98
CA LEU A 97 -8.21 20.58 -16.94
C LEU A 97 -8.63 21.20 -15.60
N GLU A 98 -9.75 20.77 -15.04
CA GLU A 98 -10.18 21.19 -13.70
C GLU A 98 -9.22 20.69 -12.61
N LEU A 99 -8.78 19.43 -12.69
CA LEU A 99 -7.71 18.91 -11.84
C LEU A 99 -6.44 19.76 -11.93
N GLY A 100 -6.03 20.14 -13.14
CA GLY A 100 -4.85 20.98 -13.36
C GLY A 100 -4.94 22.36 -12.66
N GLN A 101 -6.15 22.92 -12.53
CA GLN A 101 -6.39 24.13 -11.74
C GLN A 101 -6.26 23.84 -10.24
N ALA A 102 -6.81 22.72 -9.77
CA ALA A 102 -6.78 22.29 -8.37
C ALA A 102 -5.36 21.98 -7.87
N VAL A 103 -4.47 21.45 -8.72
CA VAL A 103 -3.09 21.07 -8.36
C VAL A 103 -2.32 22.23 -7.69
N LYS A 104 -2.50 23.46 -8.17
CA LYS A 104 -1.83 24.65 -7.60
C LYS A 104 -2.41 25.10 -6.26
N LEU A 105 -3.60 24.61 -5.92
CA LEU A 105 -4.35 24.96 -4.72
C LEU A 105 -4.18 23.93 -3.60
N LEU A 106 -3.60 22.77 -3.89
CA LEU A 106 -3.31 21.74 -2.89
C LEU A 106 -2.37 22.27 -1.80
N VAL A 107 -2.69 21.93 -0.56
CA VAL A 107 -1.80 22.13 0.60
C VAL A 107 -0.61 21.16 0.54
N PRO A 108 0.50 21.42 1.27
CA PRO A 108 1.57 20.44 1.45
C PRO A 108 1.02 19.11 2.00
N GLY A 109 1.44 18.00 1.42
CA GLY A 109 0.87 16.68 1.72
C GLY A 109 -0.55 16.48 1.20
N GLY A 110 -1.03 17.30 0.27
CA GLY A 110 -2.34 17.15 -0.37
C GLY A 110 -2.44 15.85 -1.20
N ARG A 111 -3.66 15.52 -1.63
CA ARG A 111 -3.95 14.25 -2.31
C ARG A 111 -4.69 14.46 -3.63
N VAL A 112 -4.30 13.72 -4.65
CA VAL A 112 -5.08 13.55 -5.87
C VAL A 112 -5.51 12.10 -5.97
N VAL A 113 -6.80 11.86 -6.19
CA VAL A 113 -7.32 10.50 -6.39
C VAL A 113 -8.19 10.48 -7.63
N GLY A 114 -7.78 9.74 -8.66
CA GLY A 114 -8.64 9.46 -9.81
C GLY A 114 -9.51 8.23 -9.55
N ILE A 115 -10.75 8.25 -10.03
CA ILE A 115 -11.62 7.08 -10.06
C ILE A 115 -12.04 6.82 -11.49
N SER A 116 -11.71 5.64 -12.01
CA SER A 116 -11.95 5.26 -13.41
C SER A 116 -12.48 3.83 -13.49
N ARG A 117 -12.88 3.40 -14.69
CA ARG A 117 -13.20 1.99 -14.97
C ARG A 117 -12.04 1.31 -15.66
N ALA A 118 -11.89 0.00 -15.44
CA ALA A 118 -10.87 -0.79 -16.11
C ALA A 118 -11.05 -0.80 -17.63
N ALA A 119 -9.92 -0.73 -18.34
CA ALA A 119 -9.88 -0.80 -19.80
C ALA A 119 -10.19 -2.22 -20.29
N GLU A 120 -9.87 -3.25 -19.51
CA GLU A 120 -10.10 -4.67 -19.87
C GLU A 120 -11.58 -5.08 -19.77
N ASP A 121 -12.43 -4.27 -19.14
CA ASP A 121 -13.87 -4.54 -19.00
C ASP A 121 -14.67 -4.13 -20.25
N THR A 122 -14.01 -3.77 -21.34
CA THR A 122 -14.67 -3.43 -22.60
C THR A 122 -13.90 -3.92 -23.81
N SER A 123 -14.62 -4.25 -24.87
CA SER A 123 -14.07 -4.54 -26.19
C SER A 123 -14.13 -3.34 -27.14
N ASP A 124 -14.76 -2.23 -26.75
CA ASP A 124 -14.81 -1.02 -27.56
C ASP A 124 -13.46 -0.28 -27.51
N PRO A 125 -12.79 -0.06 -28.66
CA PRO A 125 -11.45 0.53 -28.66
C PRO A 125 -11.40 1.98 -28.15
N ALA A 126 -12.43 2.80 -28.41
CA ALA A 126 -12.43 4.20 -28.00
C ALA A 126 -12.56 4.32 -26.48
N ARG A 127 -13.47 3.53 -25.90
CA ARG A 127 -13.65 3.43 -24.45
C ARG A 127 -12.44 2.83 -23.76
N ALA A 128 -11.85 1.76 -24.30
CA ALA A 128 -10.61 1.19 -23.76
C ALA A 128 -9.47 2.22 -23.77
N ALA A 129 -9.32 2.98 -24.86
CA ALA A 129 -8.31 4.04 -24.97
C ALA A 129 -8.56 5.19 -23.98
N ALA A 130 -9.81 5.61 -23.79
CA ALA A 130 -10.18 6.63 -22.82
C ALA A 130 -9.80 6.21 -21.40
N ARG A 131 -10.20 4.99 -21.01
CA ARG A 131 -9.95 4.43 -19.68
C ARG A 131 -8.46 4.25 -19.40
N GLN A 132 -7.72 3.63 -20.32
CA GLN A 132 -6.28 3.44 -20.17
C GLN A 132 -5.50 4.78 -20.19
N GLY A 133 -6.00 5.79 -20.89
CA GLY A 133 -5.43 7.12 -20.92
C GLY A 133 -5.42 7.82 -19.55
N ILE A 134 -6.39 7.50 -18.69
CA ILE A 134 -6.49 8.05 -17.33
C ILE A 134 -5.28 7.62 -16.49
N ASP A 135 -4.83 6.38 -16.60
CA ASP A 135 -3.65 5.87 -15.88
C ASP A 135 -2.41 6.69 -16.19
N GLY A 136 -2.18 6.95 -17.48
CA GLY A 136 -1.05 7.76 -17.96
C GLY A 136 -1.14 9.21 -17.48
N ALA A 137 -2.34 9.80 -17.51
CA ALA A 137 -2.58 11.14 -17.00
C ALA A 137 -2.31 11.24 -15.49
N LEU A 138 -2.85 10.33 -14.68
CA LEU A 138 -2.67 10.34 -13.21
C LEU A 138 -1.21 10.13 -12.81
N ARG A 139 -0.50 9.21 -13.47
CA ARG A 139 0.95 9.03 -13.24
C ARG A 139 1.74 10.28 -13.61
N SER A 140 1.37 10.97 -14.68
CA SER A 140 2.01 12.24 -15.06
C SER A 140 1.74 13.33 -14.02
N VAL A 141 0.48 13.47 -13.57
CA VAL A 141 0.13 14.40 -12.50
C VAL A 141 0.94 14.14 -11.24
N ALA A 142 1.10 12.89 -10.81
CA ALA A 142 1.94 12.56 -9.65
C ALA A 142 3.39 13.06 -9.79
N HIS A 143 3.98 13.04 -11.00
CA HIS A 143 5.32 13.61 -11.25
C HIS A 143 5.35 15.14 -11.20
N GLU A 144 4.23 15.81 -11.46
CA GLU A 144 4.10 17.27 -11.45
C GLU A 144 3.81 17.83 -10.05
N LEU A 145 3.25 17.01 -9.16
CA LEU A 145 2.90 17.39 -7.80
C LEU A 145 4.13 17.85 -6.98
N ARG A 146 3.87 18.74 -6.02
CA ARG A 146 4.88 19.34 -5.14
C ARG A 146 4.42 19.26 -3.69
N GLY A 147 5.32 19.64 -2.77
CA GLY A 147 4.97 19.75 -1.35
C GLY A 147 4.70 18.40 -0.67
N GLY A 148 5.19 17.28 -1.24
CA GLY A 148 4.92 15.94 -0.72
C GLY A 148 3.48 15.46 -0.98
N ALA A 149 2.75 16.11 -1.90
CA ALA A 149 1.48 15.62 -2.40
C ALA A 149 1.67 14.37 -3.27
N THR A 150 0.62 13.53 -3.35
CA THR A 150 0.63 12.26 -4.11
C THR A 150 -0.58 12.19 -5.03
N ALA A 151 -0.46 11.51 -6.18
CA ALA A 151 -1.60 11.15 -7.03
C ALA A 151 -1.72 9.63 -7.17
N ASN A 152 -2.90 9.09 -6.88
CA ASN A 152 -3.21 7.66 -7.01
C ASN A 152 -4.55 7.46 -7.72
N GLY A 153 -4.88 6.22 -8.05
CA GLY A 153 -6.11 5.86 -8.75
C GLY A 153 -6.84 4.68 -8.13
N ILE A 154 -8.17 4.70 -8.24
CA ILE A 154 -9.06 3.57 -7.94
C ILE A 154 -9.71 3.16 -9.26
N VAL A 155 -9.53 1.90 -9.64
CA VAL A 155 -10.03 1.36 -10.92
C VAL A 155 -11.18 0.40 -10.62
N LEU A 156 -12.39 0.79 -11.00
CA LEU A 156 -13.61 0.03 -10.78
C LEU A 156 -13.70 -1.11 -11.81
N ARG A 157 -13.86 -2.34 -11.32
CA ARG A 157 -14.09 -3.55 -12.13
C ARG A 157 -15.57 -3.90 -12.22
N GLY A 158 -16.01 -4.45 -13.34
CA GLY A 158 -17.36 -4.97 -13.52
C GLY A 158 -18.45 -3.95 -13.15
N GLN A 159 -19.35 -4.34 -12.24
CA GLN A 159 -20.47 -3.50 -11.79
C GLN A 159 -20.14 -2.63 -10.57
N THR A 160 -18.87 -2.59 -10.13
CA THR A 160 -18.47 -1.80 -8.98
C THR A 160 -18.77 -0.32 -9.17
N THR A 161 -19.22 0.32 -8.09
CA THR A 161 -19.60 1.74 -8.08
C THR A 161 -18.60 2.61 -7.32
N THR A 162 -18.71 3.92 -7.46
CA THR A 162 -17.89 4.91 -6.74
C THR A 162 -18.14 4.88 -5.23
N THR A 163 -19.24 4.26 -4.78
CA THR A 163 -19.69 4.24 -3.39
C THR A 163 -19.67 2.84 -2.75
N ASP A 164 -19.22 1.82 -3.49
CA ASP A 164 -19.08 0.48 -2.92
C ASP A 164 -18.10 0.51 -1.72
N PRO A 165 -18.29 -0.36 -0.71
CA PRO A 165 -17.50 -0.30 0.52
C PRO A 165 -15.99 -0.27 0.32
N SER A 166 -15.47 -1.12 -0.57
CA SER A 166 -14.03 -1.16 -0.86
C SER A 166 -13.54 0.02 -1.70
N THR A 167 -14.42 0.65 -2.49
CA THR A 167 -14.09 1.91 -3.18
C THR A 167 -13.92 3.04 -2.17
N ILE A 168 -14.84 3.12 -1.20
CA ILE A 168 -14.76 4.10 -0.11
C ILE A 168 -13.56 3.86 0.80
N GLY A 169 -13.30 2.60 1.16
CA GLY A 169 -12.12 2.21 1.93
C GLY A 169 -10.80 2.59 1.25
N ALA A 170 -10.68 2.29 -0.04
CA ALA A 170 -9.56 2.71 -0.89
C ALA A 170 -9.38 4.23 -0.92
N LEU A 171 -10.48 4.97 -1.08
CA LEU A 171 -10.45 6.43 -1.12
C LEU A 171 -9.97 7.01 0.22
N ARG A 172 -10.50 6.54 1.34
CA ARG A 172 -10.06 6.95 2.68
C ARG A 172 -8.58 6.67 2.91
N PHE A 173 -8.09 5.50 2.49
CA PHE A 173 -6.67 5.18 2.56
C PHE A 173 -5.83 6.23 1.81
N PHE A 174 -6.16 6.52 0.54
CA PHE A 174 -5.42 7.49 -0.26
C PHE A 174 -5.54 8.94 0.22
N LEU A 175 -6.66 9.32 0.85
CA LEU A 175 -6.86 10.66 1.40
C LEU A 175 -6.13 10.88 2.74
N SER A 176 -5.71 9.82 3.41
CA SER A 176 -5.11 9.89 4.75
C SER A 176 -3.58 10.05 4.74
N GLY A 177 -2.99 10.20 5.94
CA GLY A 177 -1.54 10.07 6.14
C GLY A 177 -1.02 8.63 6.00
N LYS A 178 -1.89 7.61 5.94
CA LYS A 178 -1.48 6.19 5.82
C LYS A 178 -0.85 5.88 4.47
N SER A 179 -1.23 6.58 3.40
CA SER A 179 -0.71 6.41 2.04
C SER A 179 0.49 7.30 1.69
N ALA A 180 1.19 7.87 2.69
CA ALA A 180 2.19 8.94 2.49
C ALA A 180 3.30 8.64 1.46
N TYR A 181 3.61 7.37 1.22
CA TYR A 181 4.65 6.93 0.28
C TYR A 181 4.11 6.02 -0.85
N VAL A 182 2.79 5.96 -1.00
CA VAL A 182 2.10 5.37 -2.15
C VAL A 182 1.78 6.50 -3.12
N ASP A 183 2.42 6.47 -4.28
CA ASP A 183 2.31 7.55 -5.26
C ASP A 183 2.44 7.00 -6.68
N GLY A 184 1.63 7.54 -7.59
CA GLY A 184 1.45 7.05 -8.95
C GLY A 184 0.93 5.62 -9.02
N GLN A 185 0.21 5.12 -8.01
CA GLN A 185 -0.33 3.76 -8.00
C GLN A 185 -1.82 3.76 -8.33
N LEU A 186 -2.27 2.72 -9.02
CA LEU A 186 -3.67 2.44 -9.26
C LEU A 186 -4.02 1.11 -8.60
N ILE A 187 -5.11 1.06 -7.84
CA ILE A 187 -5.63 -0.16 -7.24
C ILE A 187 -6.96 -0.51 -7.87
N GLU A 188 -7.10 -1.74 -8.32
CA GLU A 188 -8.37 -2.25 -8.80
C GLU A 188 -9.26 -2.65 -7.62
N VAL A 189 -10.54 -2.28 -7.72
CA VAL A 189 -11.58 -2.63 -6.77
C VAL A 189 -12.70 -3.34 -7.50
N GLN A 190 -13.11 -4.48 -6.97
CA GLN A 190 -14.27 -5.24 -7.41
C GLN A 190 -15.34 -5.28 -6.32
N ALA A 191 -16.58 -5.56 -6.72
CA ALA A 191 -17.68 -5.78 -5.81
C ALA A 191 -17.42 -7.04 -4.98
N VAL A 192 -17.78 -6.99 -3.71
CA VAL A 192 -17.64 -8.11 -2.80
C VAL A 192 -19.01 -8.68 -2.45
N PRO A 193 -19.15 -10.01 -2.30
CA PRO A 193 -20.32 -10.59 -1.66
C PRO A 193 -20.53 -9.95 -0.28
N GLU A 194 -21.77 -9.71 0.13
CA GLU A 194 -22.11 -9.07 1.42
C GLU A 194 -21.42 -9.75 2.61
N ASP A 195 -21.36 -11.09 2.60
CA ASP A 195 -20.72 -11.90 3.65
C ASP A 195 -19.19 -11.80 3.70
N SER A 196 -18.56 -11.09 2.75
CA SER A 196 -17.09 -10.94 2.68
C SER A 196 -16.55 -9.83 3.57
N VAL A 197 -17.45 -8.98 4.06
CA VAL A 197 -17.17 -7.85 4.94
C VAL A 197 -17.71 -8.20 6.31
N SER A 198 -16.83 -8.46 7.27
CA SER A 198 -17.26 -8.81 8.63
C SER A 198 -17.80 -7.62 9.40
N ASP A 199 -17.29 -6.43 9.08
CA ASP A 199 -17.71 -5.18 9.67
C ASP A 199 -17.80 -4.11 8.57
N VAL A 200 -19.02 -3.84 8.12
CA VAL A 200 -19.30 -2.83 7.09
C VAL A 200 -18.97 -1.43 7.60
N ALA A 201 -19.18 -1.16 8.89
CA ALA A 201 -18.83 0.11 9.48
C ALA A 201 -17.31 0.29 9.52
N ALA A 202 -16.52 -0.73 9.82
CA ALA A 202 -15.06 -0.66 9.68
C ALA A 202 -14.60 -0.57 8.21
N ALA A 203 -15.30 -1.23 7.29
CA ALA A 203 -14.98 -1.23 5.87
C ALA A 203 -15.27 0.09 5.16
N THR A 204 -16.34 0.78 5.57
CA THR A 204 -16.79 2.05 5.00
C THR A 204 -16.44 3.24 5.88
N ALA A 205 -16.10 2.98 7.14
CA ALA A 205 -15.81 3.96 8.17
C ALA A 205 -16.89 5.04 8.26
N ALA A 206 -18.10 4.67 8.67
CA ALA A 206 -19.24 5.59 8.75
C ALA A 206 -19.17 6.57 9.95
N GLU A 207 -19.61 7.81 9.66
CA GLU A 207 -19.76 9.03 10.48
C GLU A 207 -18.50 9.61 11.19
N GLY A 208 -18.10 10.83 10.78
CA GLY A 208 -17.07 11.66 11.43
C GLY A 208 -15.84 12.00 10.58
N GLU A 209 -15.06 12.98 11.04
CA GLU A 209 -13.93 13.64 10.34
C GLU A 209 -12.68 12.74 10.09
N GLY A 210 -12.60 11.56 10.73
CA GLY A 210 -11.34 10.81 10.92
C GLY A 210 -11.17 9.52 10.10
N VAL A 211 -10.00 8.89 10.25
CA VAL A 211 -9.72 7.49 9.84
C VAL A 211 -10.12 6.58 11.00
N PRO A 212 -10.70 5.38 10.76
CA PRO A 212 -11.01 4.44 11.84
C PRO A 212 -9.81 4.15 12.74
N ASP A 213 -10.04 4.20 14.05
CA ASP A 213 -8.99 3.99 15.03
C ASP A 213 -8.56 2.51 15.11
N ARG A 214 -9.45 1.55 14.79
CA ARG A 214 -9.19 0.11 14.95
C ARG A 214 -9.85 -0.77 13.87
N PRO A 215 -9.48 -0.64 12.57
CA PRO A 215 -10.10 -1.39 11.47
C PRO A 215 -9.84 -2.90 11.47
N LEU A 216 -8.99 -3.42 12.37
CA LEU A 216 -8.62 -4.83 12.50
C LEU A 216 -9.01 -5.39 13.87
N ASP A 217 -9.92 -4.74 14.59
CA ASP A 217 -10.33 -5.19 15.92
C ASP A 217 -10.87 -6.63 15.87
N GLY A 218 -10.43 -7.45 16.82
CA GLY A 218 -10.80 -8.87 16.89
C GLY A 218 -10.15 -9.78 15.84
N ARG A 219 -9.38 -9.24 14.88
CA ARG A 219 -8.67 -10.04 13.88
C ARG A 219 -7.38 -10.64 14.46
N THR A 220 -7.04 -11.85 14.04
CA THR A 220 -5.76 -12.49 14.39
C THR A 220 -4.81 -12.46 13.20
N ALA A 221 -3.59 -11.93 13.41
CA ALA A 221 -2.61 -11.71 12.37
C ALA A 221 -1.28 -12.41 12.64
N VAL A 222 -0.72 -13.08 11.64
CA VAL A 222 0.63 -13.64 11.66
C VAL A 222 1.54 -12.77 10.79
N VAL A 223 2.71 -12.39 11.32
CA VAL A 223 3.73 -11.64 10.57
C VAL A 223 5.04 -12.42 10.59
N THR A 224 5.54 -12.83 9.43
CA THR A 224 6.83 -13.52 9.30
C THR A 224 7.99 -12.53 9.19
N GLY A 225 9.17 -12.87 9.72
CA GLY A 225 10.33 -11.98 9.77
C GLY A 225 10.09 -10.77 10.66
N ALA A 226 9.36 -10.95 11.75
CA ALA A 226 8.84 -9.88 12.59
C ALA A 226 9.81 -9.36 13.65
N ALA A 227 10.99 -9.95 13.83
CA ALA A 227 11.89 -9.60 14.92
C ALA A 227 12.48 -8.17 14.79
N ARG A 228 12.49 -7.57 13.59
CA ARG A 228 13.05 -6.24 13.35
C ARG A 228 12.55 -5.59 12.06
N GLY A 229 12.99 -4.35 11.83
CA GLY A 229 12.83 -3.66 10.54
C GLY A 229 11.37 -3.48 10.13
N ILE A 230 11.07 -3.81 8.87
CA ILE A 230 9.73 -3.69 8.30
C ILE A 230 8.76 -4.64 9.00
N GLY A 231 9.14 -5.90 9.26
CA GLY A 231 8.30 -6.87 9.94
C GLY A 231 7.86 -6.43 11.34
N ALA A 232 8.79 -5.91 12.14
CA ALA A 232 8.46 -5.35 13.45
C ALA A 232 7.49 -4.17 13.34
N LYS A 233 7.68 -3.29 12.35
CA LYS A 233 6.77 -2.16 12.14
C LYS A 233 5.39 -2.61 11.64
N ILE A 234 5.30 -3.65 10.82
CA ILE A 234 4.02 -4.27 10.43
C ILE A 234 3.29 -4.77 11.67
N ALA A 235 3.98 -5.54 12.54
CA ALA A 235 3.39 -6.02 13.79
C ALA A 235 2.85 -4.88 14.66
N GLU A 236 3.61 -3.78 14.81
CA GLU A 236 3.18 -2.61 15.57
C GLU A 236 1.93 -1.93 14.98
N ILE A 237 1.85 -1.81 13.66
CA ILE A 237 0.72 -1.15 12.98
C ILE A 237 -0.53 -2.02 12.98
N LEU A 238 -0.40 -3.33 12.74
CA LEU A 238 -1.54 -4.24 12.82
C LEU A 238 -2.12 -4.29 14.25
N ALA A 239 -1.26 -4.29 15.27
CA ALA A 239 -1.70 -4.23 16.66
C ALA A 239 -2.33 -2.88 17.04
N ARG A 240 -1.77 -1.76 16.54
CA ARG A 240 -2.39 -0.43 16.69
C ARG A 240 -3.81 -0.43 16.13
N ASP A 241 -4.00 -1.05 14.97
CA ASP A 241 -5.29 -1.12 14.29
C ASP A 241 -6.22 -2.19 14.88
N GLY A 242 -5.83 -2.88 15.96
CA GLY A 242 -6.70 -3.75 16.77
C GLY A 242 -6.43 -5.26 16.66
N ALA A 243 -5.50 -5.69 15.82
CA ALA A 243 -5.25 -7.11 15.60
C ALA A 243 -4.44 -7.77 16.74
N HIS A 244 -4.76 -9.03 17.04
CA HIS A 244 -3.91 -9.92 17.84
C HIS A 244 -2.76 -10.45 16.99
N VAL A 245 -1.52 -10.01 17.28
CA VAL A 245 -0.37 -10.33 16.44
C VAL A 245 0.44 -11.52 16.97
N ILE A 246 0.68 -12.51 16.10
CA ILE A 246 1.66 -13.57 16.25
C ILE A 246 2.90 -13.18 15.43
N ALA A 247 3.96 -12.82 16.13
CA ALA A 247 5.23 -12.46 15.53
C ALA A 247 6.06 -13.74 15.29
N VAL A 248 6.41 -14.01 14.04
CA VAL A 248 7.17 -15.19 13.63
C VAL A 248 8.55 -14.78 13.13
N ASP A 249 9.60 -15.42 13.64
CA ASP A 249 10.97 -15.29 13.12
C ASP A 249 11.81 -16.51 13.50
N VAL A 250 13.02 -16.62 12.95
CA VAL A 250 13.91 -17.74 13.23
C VAL A 250 14.34 -17.76 14.71
N PRO A 251 14.64 -18.93 15.30
CA PRO A 251 15.08 -19.03 16.70
C PRO A 251 16.27 -18.12 17.04
N ALA A 252 17.20 -17.92 16.10
CA ALA A 252 18.34 -17.03 16.27
C ALA A 252 17.98 -15.54 16.51
N ALA A 253 16.77 -15.12 16.16
CA ALA A 253 16.24 -13.78 16.40
C ALA A 253 15.28 -13.74 17.61
N GLY A 254 15.22 -14.81 18.41
CA GLY A 254 14.22 -15.03 19.45
C GLY A 254 14.14 -13.92 20.50
N GLU A 255 15.27 -13.31 20.88
CA GLU A 255 15.28 -12.19 21.83
C GLU A 255 14.59 -10.95 21.25
N GLN A 256 14.94 -10.54 20.03
CA GLN A 256 14.32 -9.39 19.37
C GLN A 256 12.85 -9.67 19.07
N LEU A 257 12.52 -10.91 18.71
CA LEU A 257 11.15 -11.35 18.47
C LEU A 257 10.29 -11.22 19.73
N ALA A 258 10.80 -11.66 20.89
CA ALA A 258 10.11 -11.52 22.17
C ALA A 258 9.90 -10.04 22.54
N GLN A 259 10.88 -9.18 22.27
CA GLN A 259 10.74 -7.73 22.49
C GLN A 259 9.62 -7.12 21.63
N VAL A 260 9.51 -7.53 20.36
CA VAL A 260 8.42 -7.08 19.47
C VAL A 260 7.08 -7.60 19.95
N ALA A 261 6.97 -8.91 20.23
CA ALA A 261 5.73 -9.51 20.73
C ALA A 261 5.22 -8.82 22.02
N ASN A 262 6.11 -8.57 22.98
CA ASN A 262 5.75 -7.85 24.21
C ASN A 262 5.29 -6.41 23.95
N ARG A 263 5.96 -5.70 23.02
CA ARG A 263 5.64 -4.31 22.69
C ARG A 263 4.25 -4.17 22.06
N VAL A 264 3.83 -5.17 21.28
CA VAL A 264 2.54 -5.18 20.59
C VAL A 264 1.44 -5.92 21.36
N GLY A 265 1.73 -6.45 22.55
CA GLY A 265 0.80 -7.29 23.31
C GLY A 265 0.43 -8.59 22.60
N GLY A 266 1.31 -9.09 21.73
CA GLY A 266 1.13 -10.28 20.91
C GLY A 266 1.85 -11.51 21.48
N THR A 267 2.04 -12.53 20.63
CA THR A 267 2.83 -13.74 20.97
C THR A 267 3.98 -13.95 20.01
N ALA A 268 5.09 -14.51 20.50
CA ALA A 268 6.24 -14.87 19.68
C ALA A 268 6.19 -16.37 19.30
N LEU A 269 6.46 -16.68 18.04
CA LEU A 269 6.63 -18.04 17.55
C LEU A 269 7.98 -18.14 16.83
N GLN A 270 8.95 -18.83 17.45
CA GLN A 270 10.25 -19.08 16.85
C GLN A 270 10.15 -20.23 15.86
N LEU A 271 10.31 -19.95 14.58
CA LEU A 271 10.07 -20.89 13.49
C LEU A 271 10.90 -20.52 12.26
N ASP A 272 11.56 -21.51 11.67
CA ASP A 272 12.06 -21.39 10.30
C ASP A 272 10.89 -21.60 9.34
N ILE A 273 10.54 -20.56 8.59
CA ILE A 273 9.43 -20.61 7.63
C ILE A 273 9.70 -21.51 6.42
N THR A 274 10.93 -21.99 6.25
CA THR A 274 11.27 -22.98 5.20
C THR A 274 11.04 -24.42 5.64
N ALA A 275 10.70 -24.65 6.92
CA ALA A 275 10.32 -25.97 7.40
C ALA A 275 9.07 -26.46 6.67
N PRO A 276 9.00 -27.76 6.32
CA PRO A 276 7.89 -28.32 5.55
C PRO A 276 6.55 -28.27 6.30
N ASP A 277 6.54 -28.07 7.62
CA ASP A 277 5.37 -27.99 8.48
C ASP A 277 5.11 -26.57 9.02
N ALA A 278 5.76 -25.54 8.46
CA ALA A 278 5.71 -24.19 9.00
C ALA A 278 4.28 -23.61 9.08
N GLY A 279 3.46 -23.79 8.04
CA GLY A 279 2.06 -23.34 8.03
C GLY A 279 1.22 -24.08 9.06
N THR A 280 1.38 -25.41 9.17
CA THR A 280 0.73 -26.22 10.20
C THR A 280 1.07 -25.74 11.61
N ARG A 281 2.35 -25.48 11.91
CA ARG A 281 2.77 -24.99 13.22
C ARG A 281 2.23 -23.60 13.56
N ILE A 282 2.10 -22.74 12.56
CA ILE A 282 1.43 -21.44 12.70
C ILE A 282 -0.05 -21.64 13.05
N LEU A 283 -0.75 -22.50 12.31
CA LEU A 283 -2.16 -22.80 12.54
C LEU A 283 -2.42 -23.41 13.92
N GLU A 284 -1.57 -24.33 14.37
CA GLU A 284 -1.66 -24.92 15.71
C GLU A 284 -1.49 -23.86 16.80
N HIS A 285 -0.48 -22.97 16.67
CA HIS A 285 -0.25 -21.90 17.63
C HIS A 285 -1.43 -20.94 17.71
N VAL A 286 -2.02 -20.59 16.57
CA VAL A 286 -3.21 -19.72 16.49
C VAL A 286 -4.44 -20.43 17.04
N GLY A 287 -4.73 -21.66 16.61
CA GLY A 287 -5.91 -22.42 17.03
C GLY A 287 -5.97 -22.64 18.54
N GLN A 288 -4.82 -22.87 19.19
CA GLN A 288 -4.74 -23.05 20.64
C GLN A 288 -5.01 -21.77 21.46
N ARG A 289 -4.82 -20.58 20.88
CA ARG A 289 -4.81 -19.30 21.62
C ARG A 289 -5.92 -18.33 21.20
N HIS A 290 -6.27 -18.34 19.93
CA HIS A 290 -7.10 -17.32 19.29
C HIS A 290 -8.22 -17.91 18.41
N GLY A 291 -8.19 -19.22 18.14
CA GLY A 291 -9.24 -19.96 17.43
C GLY A 291 -9.18 -19.81 15.90
N THR A 292 -9.08 -18.59 15.39
CA THR A 292 -9.10 -18.30 13.94
C THR A 292 -7.87 -17.49 13.52
N LEU A 293 -7.36 -17.74 12.32
CA LEU A 293 -6.34 -16.93 11.66
C LEU A 293 -6.96 -16.11 10.54
N ASP A 294 -6.94 -14.79 10.66
CA ASP A 294 -7.52 -13.87 9.67
C ASP A 294 -6.49 -13.34 8.68
N ILE A 295 -5.31 -12.98 9.16
CA ILE A 295 -4.32 -12.22 8.38
C ILE A 295 -2.99 -12.97 8.39
N VAL A 296 -2.39 -13.14 7.22
CA VAL A 296 -1.03 -13.67 7.06
C VAL A 296 -0.19 -12.69 6.26
N VAL A 297 0.87 -12.17 6.87
CA VAL A 297 1.84 -11.30 6.22
C VAL A 297 3.15 -12.03 5.98
N HIS A 298 3.40 -12.36 4.71
CA HIS A 298 4.67 -12.95 4.25
C HIS A 298 5.73 -11.86 4.05
N ASN A 299 6.28 -11.36 5.16
CA ASN A 299 7.33 -10.34 5.16
C ASN A 299 8.75 -10.92 5.19
N ALA A 300 8.95 -12.12 5.74
CA ALA A 300 10.26 -12.75 5.79
C ALA A 300 10.90 -12.82 4.40
N GLY A 301 12.19 -12.46 4.34
CA GLY A 301 12.94 -12.49 3.10
C GLY A 301 14.42 -12.20 3.31
N ILE A 302 15.24 -12.75 2.42
CA ILE A 302 16.69 -12.55 2.41
C ILE A 302 17.18 -12.12 1.03
N THR A 303 18.36 -11.50 1.05
CA THR A 303 19.15 -11.19 -0.15
C THR A 303 20.49 -11.92 -0.09
N ARG A 304 20.98 -12.37 -1.24
CA ARG A 304 22.32 -12.96 -1.44
C ARG A 304 22.87 -12.44 -2.76
N ASP A 305 23.20 -11.16 -2.74
CA ASP A 305 23.54 -10.41 -3.95
C ASP A 305 24.86 -10.89 -4.55
N LYS A 306 24.82 -11.25 -5.83
CA LYS A 306 25.97 -11.68 -6.63
C LYS A 306 25.62 -11.54 -8.10
N LEU A 307 26.58 -11.15 -8.94
CA LEU A 307 26.39 -11.23 -10.39
C LEU A 307 26.12 -12.68 -10.79
N LEU A 308 25.19 -12.92 -11.72
CA LEU A 308 24.78 -14.27 -12.12
C LEU A 308 25.96 -15.13 -12.57
N ALA A 309 26.93 -14.54 -13.28
CA ALA A 309 28.16 -15.20 -13.70
C ALA A 309 29.03 -15.75 -12.53
N ASN A 310 28.79 -15.27 -11.32
CA ASN A 310 29.50 -15.68 -10.10
C ASN A 310 28.55 -16.23 -9.03
N MET A 311 27.30 -16.57 -9.39
CA MET A 311 26.29 -17.10 -8.47
C MET A 311 26.54 -18.59 -8.24
N ASP A 312 26.40 -19.04 -6.99
CA ASP A 312 26.39 -20.45 -6.65
C ASP A 312 24.99 -20.92 -6.25
N ALA A 313 24.81 -22.25 -6.22
CA ALA A 313 23.54 -22.87 -5.87
C ALA A 313 23.07 -22.47 -4.46
N ALA A 314 23.96 -22.46 -3.47
CA ALA A 314 23.60 -22.11 -2.10
C ALA A 314 22.99 -20.69 -1.97
N ARG A 315 23.54 -19.70 -2.68
CA ARG A 315 23.00 -18.33 -2.72
C ARG A 315 21.71 -18.22 -3.54
N TRP A 316 21.58 -19.01 -4.60
CA TRP A 316 20.35 -19.06 -5.39
C TRP A 316 19.22 -19.72 -4.60
N ASP A 317 19.43 -20.97 -4.20
CA ASP A 317 18.42 -21.84 -3.58
C ASP A 317 17.92 -21.27 -2.26
N SER A 318 18.80 -20.72 -1.41
CA SER A 318 18.37 -20.11 -0.15
C SER A 318 17.43 -18.91 -0.34
N VAL A 319 17.68 -18.08 -1.36
CA VAL A 319 16.82 -16.92 -1.67
C VAL A 319 15.47 -17.40 -2.19
N ILE A 320 15.44 -18.41 -3.07
CA ILE A 320 14.19 -18.98 -3.58
C ILE A 320 13.40 -19.66 -2.45
N ALA A 321 14.06 -20.48 -1.64
CA ALA A 321 13.45 -21.21 -0.53
C ALA A 321 12.76 -20.27 0.46
N VAL A 322 13.45 -19.22 0.92
CA VAL A 322 12.91 -18.28 1.91
C VAL A 322 11.88 -17.33 1.32
N ASN A 323 12.14 -16.77 0.13
CA ASN A 323 11.34 -15.65 -0.36
C ASN A 323 10.06 -16.07 -1.11
N ILE A 324 9.98 -17.29 -1.64
CA ILE A 324 8.82 -17.73 -2.43
C ILE A 324 8.39 -19.17 -2.16
N SER A 325 9.30 -20.15 -2.11
CA SER A 325 8.88 -21.56 -1.91
C SER A 325 8.19 -21.78 -0.56
N SER A 326 8.70 -21.16 0.51
CA SER A 326 8.08 -21.15 1.84
C SER A 326 6.64 -20.63 1.81
N GLN A 327 6.37 -19.55 1.06
CA GLN A 327 5.04 -18.95 0.97
C GLN A 327 4.05 -19.89 0.28
N LEU A 328 4.48 -20.57 -0.79
CA LEU A 328 3.64 -21.53 -1.51
C LEU A 328 3.24 -22.70 -0.61
N VAL A 329 4.21 -23.31 0.09
CA VAL A 329 3.96 -24.42 1.02
C VAL A 329 3.06 -23.98 2.18
N MET A 330 3.36 -22.82 2.79
CA MET A 330 2.51 -22.30 3.86
C MET A 330 1.10 -22.00 3.37
N ASN A 331 0.92 -21.37 2.20
CA ASN A 331 -0.40 -21.06 1.67
C ASN A 331 -1.23 -22.31 1.41
N GLU A 332 -0.64 -23.39 0.90
CA GLU A 332 -1.33 -24.67 0.73
C GLU A 332 -1.88 -25.19 2.06
N GLN A 333 -1.06 -25.19 3.11
CA GLN A 333 -1.44 -25.64 4.46
C GLN A 333 -2.49 -24.74 5.10
N LEU A 334 -2.32 -23.41 4.98
CA LEU A 334 -3.25 -22.41 5.48
C LEU A 334 -4.63 -22.59 4.83
N LEU A 335 -4.69 -22.72 3.51
CA LEU A 335 -5.95 -22.82 2.77
C LEU A 335 -6.68 -24.15 2.96
N ALA A 336 -5.96 -25.22 3.27
CA ALA A 336 -6.55 -26.52 3.62
C ALA A 336 -7.12 -26.57 5.04
N SER A 337 -6.80 -25.59 5.90
CA SER A 337 -7.16 -25.59 7.31
C SER A 337 -8.45 -24.82 7.60
N PRO A 338 -9.36 -25.36 8.46
CA PRO A 338 -10.52 -24.63 8.93
C PRO A 338 -10.17 -23.48 9.90
N VAL A 339 -8.94 -23.45 10.42
CA VAL A 339 -8.46 -22.36 11.27
C VAL A 339 -8.24 -21.08 10.45
N PHE A 340 -7.94 -21.20 9.15
CA PHE A 340 -7.77 -20.03 8.30
C PHE A 340 -9.13 -19.49 7.84
N SER A 341 -9.39 -18.23 8.19
CA SER A 341 -10.67 -17.57 8.02
C SER A 341 -11.20 -17.64 6.57
N PRO A 342 -12.52 -17.82 6.37
CA PRO A 342 -13.13 -17.70 5.04
C PRO A 342 -13.06 -16.27 4.49
N THR A 343 -12.87 -15.26 5.35
CA THR A 343 -12.59 -13.86 4.97
C THR A 343 -11.10 -13.52 5.15
N GLY A 344 -10.23 -14.52 5.07
CA GLY A 344 -8.80 -14.36 5.32
C GLY A 344 -8.10 -13.42 4.32
N ARG A 345 -7.01 -12.79 4.77
CA ARG A 345 -6.20 -11.84 4.02
C ARG A 345 -4.75 -12.32 3.98
N ILE A 346 -4.21 -12.51 2.79
CA ILE A 346 -2.79 -12.85 2.58
C ILE A 346 -2.09 -11.66 1.95
N ILE A 347 -1.06 -11.14 2.60
CA ILE A 347 -0.29 -10.00 2.09
C ILE A 347 1.19 -10.39 2.01
N SER A 348 1.74 -10.39 0.80
CA SER A 348 3.15 -10.74 0.58
C SER A 348 4.01 -9.52 0.31
N LEU A 349 5.29 -9.62 0.66
CA LEU A 349 6.29 -8.59 0.33
C LEU A 349 6.97 -8.97 -1.00
N ALA A 350 6.62 -8.25 -2.04
CA ALA A 350 7.31 -8.24 -3.33
C ALA A 350 8.51 -7.25 -3.28
N SER A 351 8.89 -6.67 -4.41
CA SER A 351 9.93 -5.62 -4.48
C SER A 351 9.87 -4.91 -5.82
N THR A 352 10.26 -3.63 -5.85
CA THR A 352 10.58 -2.93 -7.11
C THR A 352 11.66 -3.63 -7.93
N SER A 353 12.60 -4.34 -7.30
CA SER A 353 13.59 -5.18 -8.01
C SER A 353 12.96 -6.38 -8.71
N GLY A 354 11.80 -6.87 -8.25
CA GLY A 354 11.04 -7.91 -8.94
C GLY A 354 10.30 -7.39 -10.17
N ILE A 355 10.02 -6.07 -10.22
CA ILE A 355 9.37 -5.41 -11.36
C ILE A 355 10.41 -5.09 -12.44
N ALA A 356 11.47 -4.37 -12.06
CA ALA A 356 12.42 -3.80 -13.03
C ALA A 356 13.75 -4.54 -13.12
N GLY A 357 13.98 -5.54 -12.28
CA GLY A 357 15.31 -6.13 -12.09
C GLY A 357 16.25 -5.24 -11.28
N ASN A 358 17.40 -5.79 -10.90
CA ASN A 358 18.49 -5.03 -10.31
C ASN A 358 19.84 -5.76 -10.50
N ARG A 359 20.92 -5.02 -10.68
CA ARG A 359 22.26 -5.59 -10.91
C ARG A 359 22.69 -6.41 -9.69
N GLY A 360 23.05 -7.68 -9.91
CA GLY A 360 23.50 -8.58 -8.86
C GLY A 360 22.37 -9.23 -8.05
N GLN A 361 21.12 -9.06 -8.47
CA GLN A 361 19.94 -9.57 -7.76
C GLN A 361 19.09 -10.48 -8.64
N SER A 362 19.69 -11.30 -9.53
CA SER A 362 18.91 -12.21 -10.38
C SER A 362 18.07 -13.21 -9.58
N ASN A 363 18.63 -13.81 -8.53
CA ASN A 363 17.92 -14.68 -7.58
C ASN A 363 16.81 -13.92 -6.84
N TYR A 364 17.12 -12.75 -6.29
CA TYR A 364 16.18 -11.95 -5.51
C TYR A 364 15.03 -11.41 -6.37
N ALA A 365 15.33 -10.83 -7.53
CA ALA A 365 14.34 -10.37 -8.51
C ALA A 365 13.46 -11.53 -8.99
N ALA A 366 14.02 -12.70 -9.30
CA ALA A 366 13.24 -13.90 -9.62
C ALA A 366 12.29 -14.28 -8.48
N SER A 367 12.75 -14.29 -7.23
CA SER A 367 11.88 -14.60 -6.09
C SER A 367 10.74 -13.59 -5.91
N LYS A 368 11.03 -12.28 -6.04
CA LYS A 368 10.04 -11.21 -5.81
C LYS A 368 9.07 -11.06 -6.98
N ALA A 369 9.50 -11.34 -8.22
CA ALA A 369 8.60 -11.51 -9.36
C ALA A 369 7.72 -12.76 -9.19
N GLY A 370 8.29 -13.86 -8.67
CA GLY A 370 7.56 -15.07 -8.32
C GLY A 370 6.43 -14.82 -7.32
N VAL A 371 6.66 -13.98 -6.30
CA VAL A 371 5.61 -13.51 -5.37
C VAL A 371 4.46 -12.83 -6.11
N MET A 372 4.74 -11.96 -7.08
CA MET A 372 3.70 -11.30 -7.87
C MET A 372 2.91 -12.30 -8.73
N GLY A 373 3.59 -13.30 -9.29
CA GLY A 373 2.95 -14.39 -10.03
C GLY A 373 2.03 -15.23 -9.14
N MET A 374 2.50 -15.60 -7.94
CA MET A 374 1.71 -16.32 -6.94
C MET A 374 0.45 -15.53 -6.56
N VAL A 375 0.60 -14.23 -6.26
CA VAL A 375 -0.52 -13.34 -5.89
C VAL A 375 -1.59 -13.32 -6.98
N ARG A 376 -1.21 -13.11 -8.25
CA ARG A 376 -2.18 -13.09 -9.36
C ARG A 376 -2.85 -14.45 -9.55
N ALA A 377 -2.09 -15.54 -9.53
CA ALA A 377 -2.61 -16.89 -9.74
C ALA A 377 -3.56 -17.32 -8.62
N GLN A 378 -3.20 -17.06 -7.36
CA GLN A 378 -4.00 -17.43 -6.21
C GLN A 378 -5.22 -16.51 -6.03
N ALA A 379 -5.13 -15.24 -6.41
CA ALA A 379 -6.29 -14.34 -6.45
C ALA A 379 -7.38 -14.83 -7.40
N ALA A 380 -7.01 -15.37 -8.57
CA ALA A 380 -7.96 -15.98 -9.49
C ALA A 380 -8.68 -17.20 -8.87
N ALA A 381 -7.97 -18.00 -8.05
CA ALA A 381 -8.56 -19.11 -7.31
C ALA A 381 -9.50 -18.66 -6.18
N PHE A 382 -9.39 -17.42 -5.70
CA PHE A 382 -10.28 -16.83 -4.71
C PHE A 382 -11.48 -16.09 -5.33
N HIS A 383 -11.55 -15.99 -6.67
CA HIS A 383 -12.62 -15.26 -7.33
C HIS A 383 -14.00 -15.83 -6.95
N GLY A 384 -14.93 -14.94 -6.60
CA GLY A 384 -16.26 -15.29 -6.06
C GLY A 384 -16.30 -15.66 -4.57
N GLY A 385 -15.13 -15.76 -3.90
CA GLY A 385 -15.02 -15.93 -2.46
C GLY A 385 -14.66 -14.64 -1.72
N ALA A 386 -14.58 -14.72 -0.40
CA ALA A 386 -14.30 -13.59 0.49
C ALA A 386 -12.81 -13.45 0.88
N ARG A 387 -11.95 -14.38 0.46
CA ARG A 387 -10.50 -14.32 0.72
C ARG A 387 -9.82 -13.40 -0.28
N THR A 388 -8.79 -12.69 0.17
CA THR A 388 -7.94 -11.89 -0.72
C THR A 388 -6.48 -12.26 -0.55
N ILE A 389 -5.73 -12.12 -1.65
CA ILE A 389 -4.29 -12.16 -1.65
C ILE A 389 -3.75 -10.96 -2.43
N ASN A 390 -2.85 -10.21 -1.82
CA ASN A 390 -2.23 -9.03 -2.42
C ASN A 390 -0.73 -9.00 -2.10
N ALA A 391 0.01 -8.12 -2.75
CA ALA A 391 1.39 -7.84 -2.39
C ALA A 391 1.68 -6.34 -2.32
N VAL A 392 2.65 -6.02 -1.47
CA VAL A 392 3.29 -4.71 -1.45
C VAL A 392 4.68 -4.84 -2.06
N ALA A 393 5.04 -3.93 -2.96
CA ALA A 393 6.35 -3.85 -3.59
C ALA A 393 7.11 -2.59 -3.11
N PRO A 394 7.87 -2.68 -2.01
CA PRO A 394 8.61 -1.52 -1.52
C PRO A 394 9.65 -1.02 -2.53
N GLY A 395 9.80 0.30 -2.58
CA GLY A 395 10.92 0.99 -3.21
C GLY A 395 12.10 1.12 -2.25
N PHE A 396 12.77 2.27 -2.29
CA PHE A 396 13.83 2.59 -1.33
C PHE A 396 13.21 2.96 0.03
N ILE A 397 13.42 2.11 1.03
CA ILE A 397 12.96 2.30 2.42
C ILE A 397 14.16 2.43 3.36
N GLU A 398 14.13 3.41 4.26
CA GLU A 398 15.15 3.65 5.28
C GLU A 398 15.11 2.53 6.34
N THR A 399 16.10 1.64 6.31
CA THR A 399 16.24 0.48 7.20
C THR A 399 17.71 0.28 7.57
N ASP A 400 17.99 -0.60 8.53
CA ASP A 400 19.36 -1.01 8.84
C ASP A 400 20.05 -1.70 7.67
N MET A 401 19.27 -2.28 6.73
CA MET A 401 19.80 -2.88 5.51
C MET A 401 20.26 -1.80 4.52
N THR A 402 19.43 -0.78 4.25
CA THR A 402 19.80 0.31 3.33
C THR A 402 20.86 1.24 3.93
N ALA A 403 21.01 1.26 5.26
CA ALA A 403 22.10 1.95 5.94
C ALA A 403 23.50 1.43 5.52
N LYS A 404 23.60 0.18 5.04
CA LYS A 404 24.86 -0.43 4.57
C LYS A 404 25.25 -0.07 3.13
N ILE A 405 24.34 0.55 2.37
CA ILE A 405 24.61 0.99 0.99
C ILE A 405 25.64 2.14 1.03
N PRO A 406 26.64 2.16 0.11
CA PRO A 406 27.59 3.25 0.02
C PRO A 406 26.92 4.63 0.01
N PRO A 407 27.43 5.63 0.75
CA PRO A 407 26.72 6.89 1.00
C PRO A 407 26.24 7.61 -0.26
N LEU A 408 27.08 7.71 -1.30
CA LEU A 408 26.73 8.37 -2.55
C LEU A 408 25.60 7.64 -3.29
N THR A 409 25.74 6.33 -3.49
CA THR A 409 24.71 5.48 -4.11
C THR A 409 23.39 5.54 -3.34
N ARG A 410 23.46 5.54 -2.01
CA ARG A 410 22.29 5.67 -1.14
C ARG A 410 21.58 7.01 -1.32
N GLN A 411 22.33 8.10 -1.39
CA GLN A 411 21.76 9.43 -1.61
C GLN A 411 21.13 9.55 -3.00
N VAL A 412 21.75 9.01 -4.05
CA VAL A 412 21.15 9.00 -5.39
C VAL A 412 19.84 8.21 -5.37
N ALA A 413 19.86 6.97 -4.87
CA ALA A 413 18.67 6.11 -4.83
C ALA A 413 17.51 6.74 -4.04
N ARG A 414 17.81 7.46 -2.95
CA ARG A 414 16.86 8.21 -2.13
C ARG A 414 16.12 9.32 -2.91
N ARG A 415 16.71 9.86 -3.98
CA ARG A 415 16.20 11.04 -4.71
C ARG A 415 15.52 10.72 -6.04
N LEU A 416 15.53 9.46 -6.48
CA LEU A 416 14.96 9.06 -7.78
C LEU A 416 13.43 8.97 -7.81
N SER A 417 12.76 9.16 -6.68
CA SER A 417 11.30 9.15 -6.55
C SER A 417 10.73 10.57 -6.67
N SER A 418 9.45 10.72 -7.06
CA SER A 418 8.76 12.02 -7.12
C SER A 418 8.75 12.73 -5.76
N LEU A 419 8.70 11.96 -4.67
CA LEU A 419 8.76 12.49 -3.30
C LEU A 419 10.18 12.87 -2.84
N GLN A 420 11.20 12.59 -3.66
CA GLN A 420 12.61 12.95 -3.48
C GLN A 420 13.19 12.59 -2.11
N GLN A 421 12.70 11.54 -1.47
CA GLN A 421 13.19 11.02 -0.19
C GLN A 421 12.97 9.52 -0.13
N GLY A 422 13.58 8.86 0.86
CA GLY A 422 13.34 7.45 1.14
C GLY A 422 12.07 7.27 1.97
N GLY A 423 11.36 6.17 1.74
CA GLY A 423 10.22 5.80 2.55
C GLY A 423 10.65 5.29 3.92
N LEU A 424 9.70 5.15 4.83
CA LEU A 424 9.89 4.57 6.15
C LEU A 424 9.19 3.21 6.24
N PRO A 425 9.62 2.34 7.17
CA PRO A 425 8.93 1.08 7.43
C PRO A 425 7.43 1.23 7.71
N VAL A 426 7.02 2.36 8.31
CA VAL A 426 5.60 2.65 8.57
C VAL A 426 4.81 2.80 7.28
N ASP A 427 5.38 3.36 6.22
CA ASP A 427 4.67 3.56 4.96
C ASP A 427 4.30 2.22 4.30
N VAL A 428 5.17 1.21 4.45
CA VAL A 428 4.91 -0.16 4.01
C VAL A 428 3.85 -0.83 4.90
N ALA A 429 4.00 -0.69 6.22
CA ALA A 429 3.10 -1.29 7.19
C ALA A 429 1.66 -0.76 7.10
N GLU A 430 1.47 0.54 6.87
CA GLU A 430 0.15 1.15 6.66
C GLU A 430 -0.54 0.62 5.41
N THR A 431 0.21 0.39 4.33
CA THR A 431 -0.34 -0.19 3.10
C THR A 431 -0.75 -1.65 3.30
N ILE A 432 0.04 -2.40 4.07
CA ILE A 432 -0.30 -3.78 4.46
C ILE A 432 -1.55 -3.80 5.35
N ALA A 433 -1.65 -2.90 6.32
CA ALA A 433 -2.81 -2.78 7.21
C ALA A 433 -4.09 -2.45 6.42
N PHE A 434 -4.01 -1.53 5.45
CA PHE A 434 -5.11 -1.29 4.52
C PHE A 434 -5.54 -2.57 3.79
N LEU A 435 -4.60 -3.27 3.13
CA LEU A 435 -4.89 -4.50 2.39
C LEU A 435 -5.37 -5.67 3.29
N ALA A 436 -5.08 -5.61 4.59
CA ALA A 436 -5.53 -6.57 5.58
C ALA A 436 -6.91 -6.24 6.19
N SER A 437 -7.46 -5.06 5.92
CA SER A 437 -8.73 -4.62 6.48
C SER A 437 -9.92 -4.99 5.59
N ASP A 438 -11.13 -4.91 6.15
CA ASP A 438 -12.36 -5.08 5.37
C ASP A 438 -12.61 -3.95 4.37
N ALA A 439 -12.03 -2.78 4.61
CA ALA A 439 -11.99 -1.68 3.64
C ALA A 439 -11.29 -2.06 2.33
N ALA A 440 -10.48 -3.13 2.32
CA ALA A 440 -9.84 -3.68 1.12
C ALA A 440 -10.39 -5.06 0.71
N ALA A 441 -11.58 -5.46 1.18
CA ALA A 441 -12.17 -6.76 0.82
C ALA A 441 -12.34 -6.94 -0.71
N GLY A 442 -12.59 -5.85 -1.44
CA GLY A 442 -12.69 -5.82 -2.90
C GLY A 442 -11.37 -5.63 -3.62
N VAL A 443 -10.24 -5.65 -2.92
CA VAL A 443 -8.90 -5.53 -3.50
C VAL A 443 -8.25 -6.92 -3.47
N ASN A 444 -8.09 -7.55 -4.63
CA ASN A 444 -7.54 -8.89 -4.75
C ASN A 444 -6.61 -9.02 -5.96
N GLY A 445 -5.50 -9.72 -5.81
CA GLY A 445 -4.50 -9.93 -6.86
C GLY A 445 -3.60 -8.73 -7.13
N GLN A 446 -3.69 -7.67 -6.31
CA GLN A 446 -3.00 -6.41 -6.56
C GLN A 446 -1.54 -6.45 -6.08
N VAL A 447 -0.67 -5.73 -6.79
CA VAL A 447 0.72 -5.47 -6.37
C VAL A 447 0.92 -3.96 -6.24
N VAL A 448 0.85 -3.46 -5.01
CA VAL A 448 0.90 -2.02 -4.72
C VAL A 448 2.33 -1.59 -4.44
N ARG A 449 2.89 -0.66 -5.22
CA ARG A 449 4.25 -0.14 -4.93
C ARG A 449 4.21 0.93 -3.85
N VAL A 450 4.98 0.72 -2.79
CA VAL A 450 5.23 1.73 -1.74
C VAL A 450 6.60 2.35 -2.02
N CYS A 451 6.64 3.31 -2.95
CA CYS A 451 7.88 3.74 -3.58
C CYS A 451 8.02 5.25 -3.81
N GLY A 452 7.02 6.06 -3.43
CA GLY A 452 7.01 7.50 -3.68
C GLY A 452 7.09 7.86 -5.17
N GLN A 453 6.55 6.99 -6.03
CA GLN A 453 6.64 7.05 -7.49
C GLN A 453 8.09 7.04 -8.01
N ASN A 454 8.84 5.99 -7.64
CA ASN A 454 10.16 5.75 -8.20
C ASN A 454 10.08 5.53 -9.73
N LEU A 455 10.99 6.18 -10.48
CA LEU A 455 11.10 6.07 -11.94
C LEU A 455 11.37 4.64 -12.43
N VAL A 456 11.95 3.78 -11.58
CA VAL A 456 12.22 2.38 -11.91
C VAL A 456 10.91 1.58 -11.98
N GLY A 457 10.60 0.98 -13.13
CA GLY A 457 9.36 0.22 -13.37
C GLY A 457 9.42 -0.62 -14.65
N ALA A 458 8.30 -1.28 -14.98
CA ALA A 458 8.06 -2.06 -16.19
C ALA A 458 6.63 -1.85 -16.66
#